data_AF-A0A5B7RCT8-F1
#
_entry.id   AF-A0A5B7RCT8-F1
#
_cell.length_a   1.000
_cell.length_b   1.000
_cell.length_c   1.000
_cell.angle_alpha   90.00
_cell.angle_beta   90.00
_cell.angle_gamma   90.00
#
_symmetry.space_group_name_H-M   'P 1'
#
loop_
_entity.id
_entity.type
_entity.pdbx_description
1 polymer ?
#
loop_
_entity_poly.entity_id
_entity_poly.type
_entity_poly.pdbx_seq_one_letter_code
_entity_poly.pdbx_strand_id
1 'polypeptide(L)'
;MFPVGGVGVMLVGVAVAGVVCGLLAVVLSRRLGPVAAVAVGGLLWSIAIIGLITLLPATAAPGVVPAEGRLDTCSWDIGGPAPDGFWIFSGGQRLLNTVVFVAPGAFLVVAAARWGRAALALVPLGLALLAAYSLGIEWTQLELARIDRACDVTDIIDNVTGAVVGVGLGVVLAMILRPWRGRDRHD
;
A
#
# COMPACT_ATOMS: atom_id res chain seq x y z
N MET A 1 -20.51 -7.51 20.18
CA MET A 1 -19.43 -7.04 19.28
C MET A 1 -19.00 -8.25 18.47
N PHE A 2 -19.12 -8.23 17.14
CA PHE A 2 -18.63 -9.35 16.32
C PHE A 2 -17.09 -9.41 16.45
N PRO A 3 -16.49 -10.60 16.64
CA PRO A 3 -15.03 -10.74 16.70
C PRO A 3 -14.47 -10.57 15.28
N VAL A 4 -14.35 -9.34 14.80
CA VAL A 4 -13.77 -9.02 13.50
C VAL A 4 -12.30 -8.70 13.72
N GLY A 5 -11.43 -9.68 13.46
CA GLY A 5 -9.99 -9.59 13.68
C GLY A 5 -9.33 -10.96 13.60
N GLY A 6 -8.00 -10.99 13.63
CA GLY A 6 -7.22 -12.22 13.51
C GLY A 6 -6.62 -12.44 12.14
N VAL A 7 -5.47 -13.11 12.13
CA VAL A 7 -4.72 -13.46 10.91
C VAL A 7 -5.61 -14.19 9.90
N GLY A 8 -6.51 -15.07 10.35
CA GLY A 8 -7.44 -15.78 9.45
C GLY A 8 -8.36 -14.83 8.68
N VAL A 9 -8.91 -13.80 9.34
CA VAL A 9 -9.76 -12.79 8.70
C VAL A 9 -8.97 -11.94 7.71
N MET A 10 -7.75 -11.55 8.08
CA MET A 10 -6.84 -10.83 7.18
C MET A 10 -6.56 -11.65 5.92
N LEU A 11 -6.21 -12.93 6.05
CA LEU A 11 -5.90 -13.81 4.93
C LEU A 11 -7.11 -14.03 4.01
N VAL A 12 -8.30 -14.24 4.58
CA VAL A 12 -9.53 -14.34 3.79
C VAL A 12 -9.82 -13.04 3.05
N GLY A 13 -9.68 -11.89 3.73
CA GLY A 13 -9.82 -10.57 3.12
C GLY A 13 -8.86 -10.37 1.95
N VAL A 14 -7.58 -10.73 2.14
CA VAL A 14 -6.55 -10.65 1.10
C VAL A 14 -6.90 -11.53 -0.09
N ALA A 15 -7.36 -12.77 0.15
CA ALA A 15 -7.75 -13.70 -0.91
C ALA A 15 -8.97 -13.19 -1.69
N VAL A 16 -10.02 -12.73 -1.01
CA VAL A 16 -11.22 -12.17 -1.63
C VAL A 16 -10.87 -10.92 -2.45
N ALA A 17 -10.08 -10.00 -1.89
CA ALA A 17 -9.59 -8.83 -2.62
C ALA A 17 -8.78 -9.22 -3.86
N GLY A 18 -7.96 -10.26 -3.76
CA GLY A 18 -7.17 -10.80 -4.88
C GLY A 18 -8.06 -11.35 -6.00
N VAL A 19 -9.10 -12.10 -5.66
CA VAL A 19 -10.09 -12.60 -6.64
C VAL A 19 -10.79 -11.43 -7.33
N VAL A 20 -11.28 -10.46 -6.57
CA VAL A 20 -11.99 -9.29 -7.13
C VAL A 20 -11.07 -8.47 -8.05
N CYS A 21 -9.84 -8.20 -7.62
CA CYS A 21 -8.86 -7.46 -8.43
C CYS A 21 -8.40 -8.24 -9.66
N GLY A 22 -8.28 -9.57 -9.54
CA GLY A 22 -7.97 -10.45 -10.67
C GLY A 22 -9.09 -10.47 -11.71
N LEU A 23 -10.35 -10.57 -11.28
CA LEU A 23 -11.51 -10.48 -12.17
C LEU A 23 -11.58 -9.11 -12.86
N LEU A 24 -11.31 -8.04 -12.12
CA LEU A 24 -11.21 -6.69 -12.67
C LEU A 24 -10.10 -6.61 -13.75
N ALA A 25 -8.92 -7.17 -13.49
CA ALA A 25 -7.84 -7.22 -14.46
C ALA A 25 -8.25 -8.00 -15.73
N VAL A 26 -8.98 -9.12 -15.59
CA VAL A 26 -9.51 -9.86 -16.74
C VAL A 26 -10.47 -9.00 -17.56
N VAL A 27 -11.39 -8.28 -16.91
CA VAL A 27 -12.33 -7.37 -17.61
C VAL A 27 -11.59 -6.24 -18.31
N LEU A 28 -10.60 -5.62 -17.63
CA LEU A 28 -9.81 -4.51 -18.17
C LEU A 28 -8.83 -4.94 -19.26
N SER A 29 -8.43 -6.21 -19.31
CA SER A 29 -7.43 -6.73 -20.26
C SER A 29 -7.79 -6.45 -21.72
N ARG A 30 -9.10 -6.43 -22.04
CA ARG A 30 -9.60 -6.13 -23.38
C ARG A 30 -9.34 -4.68 -23.81
N ARG A 31 -9.35 -3.73 -22.87
CA ARG A 31 -9.20 -2.30 -23.14
C ARG A 31 -7.78 -1.80 -22.93
N LEU A 32 -7.10 -2.26 -21.88
CA LEU A 32 -5.78 -1.75 -21.49
C LEU A 32 -4.63 -2.61 -22.03
N GLY A 33 -4.92 -3.82 -22.48
CA GLY A 33 -3.92 -4.88 -22.68
C GLY A 33 -3.61 -5.63 -21.38
N PRO A 34 -3.08 -6.86 -21.47
CA PRO A 34 -2.92 -7.75 -20.32
C PRO A 34 -1.96 -7.19 -19.26
N VAL A 35 -0.81 -6.63 -19.67
CA VAL A 35 0.21 -6.11 -18.74
C VAL A 35 -0.35 -4.95 -17.90
N ALA A 36 -0.94 -3.95 -18.54
CA ALA A 36 -1.50 -2.79 -17.85
C ALA A 36 -2.70 -3.18 -16.97
N ALA A 37 -3.55 -4.09 -17.44
CA ALA A 37 -4.69 -4.56 -16.66
C ALA A 37 -4.27 -5.33 -15.40
N VAL A 38 -3.28 -6.22 -15.51
CA VAL A 38 -2.69 -6.92 -14.35
C VAL A 38 -2.03 -5.93 -13.41
N ALA A 39 -1.31 -4.92 -13.92
CA ALA A 39 -0.71 -3.89 -13.07
C ALA A 39 -1.76 -3.07 -12.30
N VAL A 40 -2.88 -2.71 -12.93
CA VAL A 40 -3.99 -2.04 -12.24
C VAL A 40 -4.60 -2.94 -11.17
N GLY A 41 -4.85 -4.21 -11.47
CA GLY A 41 -5.35 -5.18 -10.49
C GLY A 41 -4.38 -5.37 -9.33
N GLY A 42 -3.08 -5.50 -9.62
CA GLY A 42 -2.01 -5.61 -8.61
C GLY A 42 -1.89 -4.37 -7.74
N LEU A 43 -2.01 -3.17 -8.31
CA LEU A 43 -2.04 -1.92 -7.56
C LEU A 43 -3.20 -1.91 -6.56
N LEU A 44 -4.42 -2.15 -7.03
CA LEU A 44 -5.62 -2.15 -6.18
C LEU A 44 -5.55 -3.23 -5.09
N TRP A 45 -5.06 -4.42 -5.46
CA TRP A 45 -4.89 -5.51 -4.51
C TRP A 45 -3.85 -5.18 -3.44
N SER A 46 -2.73 -4.57 -3.82
CA SER A 46 -1.71 -4.14 -2.86
C SER A 46 -2.21 -3.08 -1.89
N ILE A 47 -2.99 -2.10 -2.36
CA ILE A 47 -3.65 -1.10 -1.50
C ILE A 47 -4.61 -1.79 -0.52
N ALA A 48 -5.39 -2.75 -1.00
CA ALA A 48 -6.31 -3.52 -0.15
C ALA A 48 -5.57 -4.35 0.90
N ILE A 49 -4.47 -5.03 0.51
CA ILE A 49 -3.61 -5.76 1.46
C ILE A 49 -3.11 -4.81 2.54
N ILE A 50 -2.57 -3.65 2.18
CA ILE A 50 -2.09 -2.65 3.13
C ILE A 50 -3.19 -2.29 4.12
N GLY A 51 -4.39 -1.92 3.63
CA GLY A 51 -5.50 -1.57 4.52
C GLY A 51 -5.93 -2.72 5.44
N LEU A 52 -5.95 -3.95 4.95
CA LEU A 52 -6.30 -5.12 5.75
C LEU A 52 -5.27 -5.41 6.85
N ILE A 53 -3.97 -5.34 6.55
CA ILE A 53 -2.92 -5.66 7.54
C ILE A 53 -2.69 -4.52 8.53
N THR A 54 -3.03 -3.27 8.18
CA THR A 54 -2.86 -2.11 9.07
C THR A 54 -4.09 -1.78 9.90
N LEU A 55 -5.30 -1.99 9.37
CA LEU A 55 -6.54 -1.59 10.04
C LEU A 55 -7.29 -2.73 10.74
N LEU A 56 -7.01 -4.00 10.39
CA LEU A 56 -7.59 -5.12 11.14
C LEU A 56 -6.72 -5.43 12.37
N PRO A 57 -7.33 -5.68 13.54
CA PRO A 57 -6.58 -6.10 14.70
C PRO A 57 -6.06 -7.53 14.50
N ALA A 58 -4.83 -7.78 14.92
CA ALA A 58 -4.21 -9.11 14.86
C ALA A 58 -4.91 -10.13 15.79
N THR A 59 -5.68 -9.65 16.78
CA THR A 59 -6.47 -10.47 17.71
C THR A 59 -7.95 -10.10 17.62
N ALA A 60 -8.83 -11.10 17.69
CA ALA A 60 -10.26 -10.93 17.45
C ALA A 60 -11.03 -10.29 18.64
N ALA A 61 -10.39 -10.13 19.80
CA ALA A 61 -10.97 -9.56 21.00
C ALA A 61 -9.92 -8.74 21.77
N PRO A 62 -9.60 -7.50 21.33
CA PRO A 62 -8.59 -6.66 21.98
C PRO A 62 -9.01 -6.13 23.37
N GLY A 63 -10.19 -6.48 23.88
CA GLY A 63 -10.72 -5.97 25.15
C GLY A 63 -11.21 -4.52 25.05
N VAL A 64 -11.27 -3.84 26.21
CA VAL A 64 -11.58 -2.41 26.31
C VAL A 64 -10.26 -1.65 26.43
N VAL A 65 -9.98 -0.76 25.48
CA VAL A 65 -8.82 0.14 25.56
C VAL A 65 -9.27 1.41 26.30
N PRO A 66 -8.68 1.73 27.48
CA PRO A 66 -9.04 2.92 28.25
C PRO A 66 -8.78 4.20 27.45
N ALA A 67 -9.71 5.16 27.52
CA ALA A 67 -9.58 6.41 26.79
C ALA A 67 -8.47 7.32 27.37
N GLU A 68 -8.15 7.16 28.66
CA GLU A 68 -7.18 8.03 29.35
C GLU A 68 -5.71 7.82 28.92
N GLY A 69 -5.40 6.75 28.18
CA GLY A 69 -4.06 6.45 27.67
C GLY A 69 -3.85 6.78 26.19
N ARG A 70 -4.83 7.40 25.53
CA ARG A 70 -4.78 7.69 24.08
C ARG A 70 -3.95 8.94 23.81
N LEU A 71 -3.13 8.89 22.76
CA LEU A 71 -2.46 10.08 22.25
C LEU A 71 -3.48 11.02 21.58
N ASP A 72 -3.39 12.31 21.88
CA ASP A 72 -4.23 13.34 21.21
C ASP A 72 -3.70 13.70 19.82
N THR A 73 -2.42 13.46 19.57
CA THR A 73 -1.75 13.72 18.30
C THR A 73 -0.75 12.62 17.97
N CYS A 74 -0.47 12.42 16.68
CA CYS A 74 0.59 11.52 16.23
C CYS A 74 1.95 11.89 16.84
N SER A 75 2.75 10.86 17.14
CA SER A 75 4.14 11.05 17.55
C SER A 75 4.95 11.64 16.41
N TRP A 76 5.69 12.70 16.72
CA TRP A 76 6.70 13.30 15.83
C TRP A 76 8.11 12.85 16.18
N ASP A 77 8.23 11.82 17.04
CA ASP A 77 9.51 11.22 17.36
C ASP A 77 10.02 10.43 16.16
N ILE A 78 10.69 11.14 15.26
CA ILE A 78 11.40 10.55 14.14
C ILE A 78 12.60 9.83 14.75
N GLY A 79 12.41 8.55 15.07
CA GLY A 79 13.41 7.72 15.72
C GLY A 79 14.76 7.95 15.05
N GLY A 80 15.73 8.45 15.84
CA GLY A 80 17.09 8.73 15.38
C GLY A 80 17.74 7.49 14.74
N PRO A 81 18.92 7.63 14.12
CA PRO A 81 19.60 6.50 13.49
C PRO A 81 19.64 5.30 14.45
N ALA A 82 19.03 4.19 14.04
CA ALA A 82 18.86 3.03 14.91
C ALA A 82 20.25 2.50 15.32
N PRO A 83 20.43 2.02 16.56
CA PRO A 83 21.71 1.47 17.02
C PRO A 83 22.28 0.38 16.09
N ASP A 84 21.40 -0.34 15.40
CA ASP A 84 21.73 -1.51 14.58
C ASP A 84 21.67 -1.26 13.06
N GLY A 85 21.48 -0.02 12.57
CA GLY A 85 21.52 0.24 11.12
C GLY A 85 20.88 1.55 10.63
N PHE A 86 20.88 1.74 9.31
CA PHE A 86 20.17 2.85 8.65
C PHE A 86 18.66 2.73 8.94
N TRP A 87 17.96 3.84 9.21
CA TRP A 87 16.62 3.83 9.82
C TRP A 87 15.57 2.95 9.09
N ILE A 88 15.69 2.81 7.77
CA ILE A 88 14.82 1.99 6.88
C ILE A 88 15.08 0.48 7.02
N PHE A 89 16.31 0.09 7.41
CA PHE A 89 16.76 -1.30 7.51
C PHE A 89 16.85 -1.82 8.95
N SER A 90 16.31 -1.07 9.91
CA SER A 90 16.32 -1.40 11.34
C SER A 90 15.56 -2.68 11.73
N GLY A 91 15.03 -3.43 10.75
CA GLY A 91 14.34 -4.70 10.94
C GLY A 91 12.92 -4.55 11.51
N GLY A 92 12.17 -5.66 11.56
CA GLY A 92 10.83 -5.68 12.17
C GLY A 92 9.76 -4.89 11.41
N GLN A 93 9.01 -4.05 12.13
CA GLN A 93 7.85 -3.31 11.62
C GLN A 93 8.23 -2.25 10.57
N ARG A 94 9.33 -1.51 10.77
CA ARG A 94 9.77 -0.44 9.86
C ARG A 94 10.15 -0.96 8.48
N LEU A 95 10.86 -2.09 8.45
CA LEU A 95 11.15 -2.80 7.20
C LEU A 95 9.86 -3.28 6.53
N LEU A 96 8.90 -3.83 7.29
CA LEU A 96 7.62 -4.26 6.73
C LEU A 96 6.85 -3.10 6.12
N ASN A 97 6.72 -1.98 6.82
CA ASN A 97 6.08 -0.74 6.35
C ASN A 97 6.70 -0.26 5.02
N THR A 98 8.03 -0.25 4.96
CA THR A 98 8.76 0.07 3.72
C THR A 98 8.44 -0.93 2.61
N VAL A 99 8.59 -2.23 2.86
CA VAL A 99 8.47 -3.28 1.82
C VAL A 99 7.06 -3.37 1.25
N VAL A 100 6.01 -3.23 2.07
CA VAL A 100 4.63 -3.37 1.58
C VAL A 100 4.22 -2.25 0.63
N PHE A 101 4.83 -1.05 0.73
CA PHE A 101 4.60 0.05 -0.20
C PHE A 101 5.44 0.00 -1.50
N VAL A 102 6.45 -0.87 -1.58
CA VAL A 102 7.22 -1.08 -2.83
C VAL A 102 6.31 -1.61 -3.95
N ALA A 103 5.44 -2.56 -3.64
CA ALA A 103 4.53 -3.17 -4.60
C ALA A 103 3.57 -2.15 -5.26
N PRO A 104 2.78 -1.34 -4.51
CA PRO A 104 1.92 -0.34 -5.13
C PRO A 104 2.72 0.71 -5.91
N GLY A 105 3.90 1.12 -5.43
CA GLY A 105 4.78 2.03 -6.18
C GLY A 105 5.18 1.47 -7.55
N ALA A 106 5.56 0.20 -7.60
CA ALA A 106 5.94 -0.46 -8.84
C ALA A 106 4.75 -0.64 -9.80
N PHE A 107 3.61 -1.13 -9.29
CA PHE A 107 2.40 -1.32 -10.09
C PHE A 107 1.83 -0.01 -10.61
N LEU A 108 1.90 1.07 -9.83
CA LEU A 108 1.51 2.41 -10.26
C LEU A 108 2.23 2.82 -11.53
N VAL A 109 3.55 2.67 -11.58
CA VAL A 109 4.34 3.04 -12.77
C VAL A 109 4.02 2.15 -13.96
N VAL A 110 3.96 0.82 -13.77
CA VAL A 110 3.66 -0.11 -14.87
C VAL A 110 2.26 0.15 -15.44
N ALA A 111 1.28 0.43 -14.59
CA ALA A 111 -0.07 0.80 -15.02
C ALA A 111 -0.06 2.15 -15.76
N ALA A 112 0.52 3.20 -15.16
CA ALA A 112 0.57 4.55 -15.72
C ALA A 112 1.30 4.61 -17.07
N ALA A 113 2.35 3.80 -17.24
CA ALA A 113 3.15 3.73 -18.46
C ALA A 113 2.33 3.33 -19.70
N ARG A 114 1.13 2.75 -19.54
CA ARG A 114 0.20 2.49 -20.65
C ARG A 114 -0.17 3.75 -21.43
N TRP A 115 -0.22 4.90 -20.77
CA TRP A 115 -0.64 6.18 -21.35
C TRP A 115 0.52 7.09 -21.77
N GLY A 116 1.75 6.55 -21.88
CA GLY A 116 2.90 7.27 -22.41
C GLY A 116 3.19 8.57 -21.66
N ARG A 117 2.99 9.72 -22.31
CA ARG A 117 3.26 11.05 -21.71
C ARG A 117 2.42 11.35 -20.48
N ALA A 118 1.19 10.84 -20.39
CA ALA A 118 0.36 11.06 -19.21
C ALA A 118 0.97 10.43 -17.94
N ALA A 119 1.84 9.43 -18.08
CA ALA A 119 2.55 8.83 -16.95
C ALA A 119 3.39 9.85 -16.17
N LEU A 120 3.88 10.91 -16.84
CA LEU A 120 4.65 11.98 -16.19
C LEU A 120 3.83 12.75 -15.16
N ALA A 121 2.50 12.79 -15.30
CA ALA A 121 1.60 13.38 -14.32
C ALA A 121 0.96 12.32 -13.41
N LEU A 122 0.59 11.16 -13.96
CA LEU A 122 -0.08 10.09 -13.20
C LEU A 122 0.81 9.45 -12.13
N VAL A 123 2.10 9.29 -12.39
CA VAL A 123 3.04 8.71 -11.40
C VAL A 123 3.21 9.63 -10.18
N PRO A 124 3.56 10.92 -10.31
CA PRO A 124 3.66 11.79 -9.14
C PRO A 124 2.32 11.98 -8.44
N LEU A 125 1.21 12.06 -9.17
CA LEU A 125 -0.13 12.10 -8.57
C LEU A 125 -0.43 10.83 -7.78
N GLY A 126 -0.17 9.66 -8.36
CA GLY A 126 -0.39 8.38 -7.70
C GLY A 126 0.51 8.20 -6.47
N LEU A 127 1.76 8.67 -6.52
CA LEU A 127 2.67 8.67 -5.37
C LEU A 127 2.14 9.58 -4.25
N ALA A 128 1.63 10.77 -4.60
CA ALA A 128 0.99 11.65 -3.63
C ALA A 128 -0.27 11.00 -3.02
N LEU A 129 -1.06 10.26 -3.81
CA LEU A 129 -2.21 9.51 -3.30
C LEU A 129 -1.79 8.35 -2.38
N LEU A 130 -0.68 7.66 -2.66
CA LEU A 130 -0.14 6.62 -1.75
C LEU A 130 0.35 7.23 -0.43
N ALA A 131 0.99 8.40 -0.48
CA ALA A 131 1.37 9.15 0.73
C ALA A 131 0.14 9.58 1.53
N ALA A 132 -0.88 10.11 0.86
CA ALA A 132 -2.16 10.47 1.50
C ALA A 132 -2.87 9.24 2.08
N TYR A 133 -2.80 8.08 1.42
CA TYR A 133 -3.33 6.83 1.93
C TYR A 133 -2.61 6.38 3.21
N SER A 134 -1.27 6.48 3.24
CA SER A 134 -0.49 6.23 4.46
C SER A 134 -0.91 7.15 5.61
N LEU A 135 -1.07 8.46 5.35
CA LEU A 135 -1.57 9.41 6.35
C LEU A 135 -2.98 9.04 6.82
N GLY A 136 -3.85 8.63 5.90
CA GLY A 136 -5.21 8.20 6.23
C GLY A 136 -5.25 6.96 7.11
N ILE A 137 -4.32 6.01 6.92
CA ILE A 137 -4.17 4.82 7.79
C ILE A 137 -3.80 5.25 9.20
N GLU A 138 -2.75 6.06 9.33
CA GLU A 138 -2.26 6.56 10.62
C GLU A 138 -3.35 7.33 11.39
N TRP A 139 -4.07 8.21 10.70
CA TRP A 139 -5.20 8.93 11.30
C TRP A 139 -6.34 7.98 11.68
N THR A 140 -6.67 7.00 10.84
CA THR A 140 -7.69 6.01 11.16
C THR A 140 -7.32 5.19 12.40
N GLN A 141 -6.04 4.86 12.56
CA GLN A 141 -5.54 4.16 13.75
C GLN A 141 -5.62 5.04 15.02
N LEU A 142 -5.33 6.34 14.90
CA LEU A 142 -5.49 7.32 15.99
C LEU A 142 -6.93 7.39 16.50
N GLU A 143 -7.90 7.53 15.58
CA GLU A 143 -9.33 7.67 15.95
C GLU A 143 -9.91 6.36 16.48
N LEU A 144 -9.54 5.24 15.86
CA LEU A 144 -10.12 3.95 16.23
C LEU A 144 -9.54 3.39 17.53
N ALA A 145 -8.29 3.74 17.89
CA ALA A 145 -7.61 3.49 19.18
C ALA A 145 -7.86 2.14 19.88
N ARG A 146 -8.34 1.15 19.14
CA ARG A 146 -8.57 -0.25 19.50
C ARG A 146 -7.41 -1.11 19.02
N ILE A 147 -6.45 -0.50 18.35
CA ILE A 147 -5.24 -1.11 17.86
C ILE A 147 -4.15 -0.45 18.68
N ASP A 148 -3.44 -1.24 19.48
CA ASP A 148 -2.43 -0.85 20.47
C ASP A 148 -1.16 -0.25 19.82
N ARG A 149 -1.35 0.65 18.86
CA ARG A 149 -0.34 1.19 17.95
C ARG A 149 -0.52 2.71 17.91
N ALA A 150 0.40 3.41 18.56
CA ALA A 150 0.48 4.86 18.49
C ALA A 150 0.71 5.29 17.03
N CYS A 151 -0.03 6.30 16.55
CA CYS A 151 0.23 6.94 15.28
C CYS A 151 1.68 7.51 15.28
N ASP A 152 2.47 7.18 14.27
CA ASP A 152 3.89 7.57 14.18
C ASP A 152 4.20 8.12 12.78
N VAL A 153 4.67 9.38 12.72
CA VAL A 153 5.09 10.01 11.46
C VAL A 153 6.19 9.22 10.76
N THR A 154 6.98 8.45 11.51
CA THR A 154 8.00 7.54 10.98
C THR A 154 7.39 6.47 10.07
N ASP A 155 6.20 5.94 10.39
CA ASP A 155 5.54 4.93 9.57
C ASP A 155 5.11 5.53 8.22
N ILE A 156 4.71 6.81 8.19
CA ILE A 156 4.46 7.55 6.94
C ILE A 156 5.73 7.67 6.11
N ILE A 157 6.86 8.03 6.75
CA ILE A 157 8.16 8.18 6.06
C ILE A 157 8.60 6.84 5.48
N ASP A 158 8.50 5.75 6.24
CA ASP A 158 8.91 4.41 5.80
C ASP A 158 8.03 3.93 4.62
N ASN A 159 6.71 4.11 4.71
CA ASN A 159 5.76 3.79 3.63
C ASN A 159 6.03 4.59 2.34
N VAL A 160 6.19 5.91 2.46
CA VAL A 160 6.49 6.77 1.30
C VAL A 160 7.84 6.42 0.69
N THR A 161 8.84 6.11 1.53
CA THR A 161 10.16 5.63 1.07
C THR A 161 10.02 4.35 0.26
N GLY A 162 9.25 3.38 0.78
CA GLY A 162 8.88 2.16 0.08
C GLY A 162 8.24 2.43 -1.29
N ALA A 163 7.27 3.33 -1.34
CA ALA A 163 6.59 3.70 -2.57
C ALA A 163 7.54 4.33 -3.61
N VAL A 164 8.49 5.18 -3.17
CA VAL A 164 9.51 5.78 -4.05
C VAL A 164 10.45 4.71 -4.61
N VAL A 165 10.91 3.77 -3.78
CA VAL A 165 11.72 2.62 -4.24
C VAL A 165 10.92 1.78 -5.23
N GLY A 166 9.63 1.53 -4.93
CA GLY A 166 8.68 0.89 -5.82
C GLY A 166 8.56 1.58 -7.17
N VAL A 167 8.44 2.90 -7.20
CA VAL A 167 8.42 3.70 -8.44
C VAL A 167 9.69 3.46 -9.26
N GLY A 168 10.87 3.49 -8.63
CA GLY A 168 12.13 3.18 -9.31
C GLY A 168 12.15 1.79 -9.94
N LEU A 169 11.71 0.76 -9.21
CA LEU A 169 11.56 -0.60 -9.72
C LEU A 169 10.52 -0.67 -10.85
N GLY A 170 9.40 0.04 -10.69
CA GLY A 170 8.32 0.12 -11.67
C GLY A 170 8.76 0.70 -13.00
N VAL A 171 9.68 1.68 -13.00
CA VAL A 171 10.29 2.21 -14.24
C VAL A 171 11.07 1.11 -14.97
N VAL A 172 11.90 0.35 -14.25
CA VAL A 172 12.65 -0.78 -14.82
C VAL A 172 11.70 -1.83 -15.39
N LEU A 173 10.68 -2.22 -14.62
CA LEU A 173 9.66 -3.18 -15.05
C LEU A 173 8.87 -2.69 -16.26
N ALA A 174 8.52 -1.40 -16.32
CA ALA A 174 7.81 -0.83 -17.47
C ALA A 174 8.66 -0.92 -18.74
N MET A 175 9.97 -0.70 -18.67
CA MET A 175 10.89 -0.85 -19.81
C MET A 175 11.01 -2.29 -20.31
N ILE A 176 10.96 -3.27 -19.40
CA ILE A 176 11.02 -4.70 -19.71
C ILE A 176 9.68 -5.19 -20.27
N LEU A 177 8.58 -4.91 -19.58
CA LEU A 177 7.24 -5.42 -19.89
C LEU A 177 6.52 -4.63 -20.98
N ARG A 178 6.95 -3.39 -21.25
CA ARG A 178 6.49 -2.50 -22.33
C ARG A 178 4.95 -2.38 -22.39
N PRO A 179 4.28 -1.96 -21.30
CA PRO A 179 2.82 -1.91 -21.20
C PRO A 179 2.14 -1.04 -22.27
N TRP A 180 2.86 -0.06 -22.84
CA TRP A 180 2.38 0.79 -23.94
C TRP A 180 2.17 0.04 -25.26
N ARG A 181 2.67 -1.19 -25.42
CA ARG A 181 2.47 -2.00 -26.64
C ARG A 181 1.19 -2.84 -26.62
N GLY A 182 0.39 -2.75 -25.55
CA GLY A 182 -0.86 -3.48 -25.41
C GLY A 182 -1.97 -2.96 -26.32
N ARG A 183 -2.22 -3.68 -27.43
CA ARG A 183 -3.29 -3.54 -28.45
C ARG A 183 -3.60 -2.10 -28.89
N ASP A 184 -2.97 -1.71 -29.99
CA ASP A 184 -3.67 -1.03 -31.09
C ASP A 184 -4.37 -2.12 -31.92
N ARG A 185 -5.64 -2.41 -31.63
CA ARG A 185 -6.49 -3.09 -32.61
C ARG A 185 -7.66 -2.15 -32.87
N HIS A 186 -7.52 -1.40 -33.95
CA HIS A 186 -8.66 -0.94 -34.73
C HIS A 186 -9.42 -2.19 -35.16
N ASP A 187 -10.48 -2.52 -34.42
CA ASP A 187 -11.61 -3.28 -34.94
C ASP A 187 -12.75 -2.26 -35.10
#